data_AF-A0A7V6X3J2-F1
#
_entry.id   AF-A0A7V6X3J2-F1
#
_cell.length_a   1.000
_cell.length_b   1.000
_cell.length_c   1.000
_cell.angle_alpha   90.00
_cell.angle_beta   90.00
_cell.angle_gamma   90.00
#
_symmetry.space_group_name_H-M   'P 1'
#
loop_
_entity.id
_entity.type
_entity.pdbx_description
1 polymer ?
#
loop_
_entity_poly.entity_id
_entity_poly.type
_entity_poly.pdbx_seq_one_letter_code
_entity_poly.pdbx_strand_id
1 'polypeptide(L)' 'MKTTELINLLEKAMTGSALRHTVLTNNLTNVNTPNFKRSEVDFRSTLE' A
#
# COMPACT_ATOMS: atom_id res chain seq x y z
N MET A 1 3.68 -23.22 9.93
CA MET A 1 3.26 -21.82 10.16
C MET A 1 2.24 -21.83 11.28
N LYS A 2 2.52 -21.16 12.39
CA LYS A 2 1.57 -21.05 13.50
C LYS A 2 0.42 -20.15 13.05
N THR A 3 -0.81 -20.43 13.45
CA THR A 3 -2.01 -19.66 13.05
C THR A 3 -1.84 -18.15 13.31
N THR A 4 -1.15 -17.79 14.39
CA THR A 4 -0.81 -16.41 14.74
C THR A 4 0.10 -15.73 13.72
N GLU A 5 1.08 -16.44 13.15
CA GLU A 5 1.97 -15.90 12.10
C GLU A 5 1.18 -15.62 10.81
N LEU A 6 0.18 -16.45 10.49
CA LEU A 6 -0.73 -16.23 9.37
C LEU A 6 -1.61 -15.00 9.56
N ILE A 7 -2.19 -14.86 10.74
CA ILE A 7 -3.02 -13.69 11.07
C ILE A 7 -2.20 -12.40 10.96
N ASN A 8 -0.98 -12.39 11.49
CA ASN A 8 -0.10 -11.22 11.41
C ASN A 8 0.28 -10.88 9.96
N LEU A 9 0.57 -11.90 9.12
CA LEU A 9 0.86 -11.68 7.70
C LEU A 9 -0.35 -11.11 6.96
N LEU A 10 -1.54 -11.64 7.23
CA LEU A 10 -2.79 -11.14 6.62
C LEU A 10 -3.10 -9.71 7.05
N GLU A 11 -2.86 -9.36 8.31
CA GLU A 11 -3.01 -7.99 8.82
C GLU A 11 -2.04 -7.02 8.13
N LYS A 12 -0.76 -7.41 8.01
CA LYS A 12 0.25 -6.65 7.26
C LYS A 12 -0.16 -6.45 5.80
N ALA A 13 -0.59 -7.51 5.13
CA ALA A 13 -1.04 -7.46 3.74
C ALA A 13 -2.27 -6.56 3.56
N MET A 14 -3.23 -6.63 4.47
CA MET A 14 -4.43 -5.78 4.45
C MET A 14 -4.06 -4.30 4.63
N THR A 15 -3.20 -4.00 5.61
CA THR A 15 -2.73 -2.64 5.89
C THR A 15 -1.94 -2.07 4.70
N GLY A 16 -1.01 -2.85 4.14
CA GLY A 16 -0.26 -2.46 2.95
C GLY A 16 -1.17 -2.23 1.74
N SER A 17 -2.24 -3.02 1.60
CA SER A 17 -3.20 -2.88 0.49
C SER A 17 -4.03 -1.61 0.61
N ALA A 18 -4.49 -1.29 1.83
CA ALA A 18 -5.20 -0.06 2.11
C ALA A 18 -4.33 1.19 1.84
N LEU A 19 -3.05 1.14 2.24
CA LEU A 19 -2.08 2.20 1.96
C LEU A 19 -1.87 2.37 0.45
N ARG A 20 -1.68 1.26 -0.27
CA ARG A 20 -1.53 1.27 -1.73
C ARG A 20 -2.75 1.87 -2.42
N HIS A 21 -3.96 1.51 -1.99
CA HIS A 21 -5.20 2.09 -2.53
C HIS A 21 -5.25 3.61 -2.33
N THR A 22 -4.85 4.09 -1.16
CA THR A 22 -4.77 5.53 -0.86
C THR A 22 -3.80 6.25 -1.79
N VAL A 23 -2.59 5.70 -1.96
CA VAL A 23 -1.56 6.28 -2.84
C VAL A 23 -2.00 6.27 -4.31
N LEU A 24 -2.60 5.17 -4.79
CA LEU A 24 -3.15 5.09 -6.14
C LEU A 24 -4.26 6.12 -6.36
N THR A 25 -5.15 6.29 -5.39
CA THR A 25 -6.21 7.30 -5.44
C THR A 25 -5.62 8.70 -5.51
N ASN A 26 -4.62 9.01 -4.68
CA ASN A 26 -3.94 10.30 -4.70
C ASN A 26 -3.23 10.59 -6.03
N ASN A 27 -2.57 9.59 -6.62
CA ASN A 27 -1.96 9.72 -7.94
C ASN A 27 -3.01 9.97 -9.02
N LEU A 28 -4.13 9.23 -8.97
CA LEU A 28 -5.22 9.36 -9.94
C LEU A 28 -5.87 10.74 -9.87
N THR A 29 -6.14 11.24 -8.66
CA THR A 29 -6.75 12.58 -8.47
C THR A 29 -5.84 13.72 -8.91
N ASN A 30 -4.52 13.53 -8.91
CA ASN A 30 -3.54 14.55 -9.26
C ASN A 30 -2.93 14.37 -10.66
N VAL A 31 -3.51 13.51 -11.51
CA VAL A 31 -2.96 13.23 -12.85
C VAL A 31 -2.81 14.48 -13.73
N ASN A 32 -3.66 15.49 -13.54
CA ASN A 32 -3.64 16.74 -14.30
C ASN A 32 -3.01 17.92 -13.53
N THR A 33 -2.48 17.68 -12.32
CA THR A 33 -1.87 18.73 -11.50
C THR A 33 -0.44 19.02 -12.00
N PRO A 34 -0.12 20.23 -12.46
CA PRO A 34 1.22 20.55 -12.97
C PRO A 34 2.32 20.26 -11.92
N ASN A 35 3.41 19.64 -12.37
CA ASN A 35 4.56 19.26 -11.55
C ASN A 35 4.30 18.21 -10.44
N PHE A 36 3.12 17.59 -10.40
CA PHE A 36 2.84 16.52 -9.45
C PHE A 36 3.71 15.28 -9.75
N LYS A 37 4.38 14.75 -8.73
CA LYS A 37 5.19 13.53 -8.82
C LYS A 37 4.42 12.38 -8.18
N ARG A 38 4.22 11.30 -8.94
CA ARG A 38 3.56 10.10 -8.43
C ARG A 38 4.36 9.49 -7.28
N SER A 39 3.63 8.92 -6.32
CA SER A 39 4.19 8.13 -5.24
C SER A 39 3.81 6.66 -5.41
N GLU A 40 4.60 5.74 -4.85
CA GLU A 40 4.30 4.31 -4.86
C GLU A 40 4.60 3.70 -3.50
N VAL A 41 3.84 2.67 -3.15
CA VAL A 41 4.08 1.89 -1.93
C VAL A 41 4.97 0.72 -2.28
N ASP A 42 6.11 0.60 -1.61
CA ASP A 42 6.90 -0.63 -1.63
C ASP A 42 6.20 -1.71 -0.82
N PHE A 43 5.29 -2.43 -1.49
CA PHE A 43 4.43 -3.42 -0.85
C PHE A 43 5.21 -4.60 -0.27
N ARG A 44 6.37 -4.96 -0.83
CA ARG A 44 7.16 -6.11 -0.32
C ARG A 44 7.68 -5.82 1.07
N SER A 45 8.22 -4.62 1.26
CA SER A 45 8.67 -4.13 2.58
C SER A 45 7.53 -4.05 3.61
N THR A 46 6.25 -4.03 3.19
CA THR A 46 5.11 -4.08 4.13
C THR A 46 4.78 -5.50 4.62
N LEU A 47 5.31 -6.54 3.97
CA LEU A 47 5.08 -7.94 4.33
C LEU A 47 6.19 -8.53 5.21
N GLU A 48 7.36 -7.90 5.22
CA GLU A 48 8.50 -8.23 6.11
C GLU A 48 8.19 -7.86 7.56
#